data_AF-A0A1V5H605-F1
#
_entry.id   AF-A0A1V5H605-F1
#
_cell.length_a   1.000
_cell.length_b   1.000
_cell.length_c   1.000
_cell.angle_alpha   90.00
_cell.angle_beta   90.00
_cell.angle_gamma   90.00
#
_symmetry.space_group_name_H-M   'P 1'
#
loop_
_entity.id
_entity.type
_entity.pdbx_description
1 polymer ?
#
loop_
_entity_poly.entity_id
_entity_poly.type
_entity_poly.pdbx_seq_one_letter_code
_entity_poly.pdbx_strand_id
1 'polypeptide(L)'
;MKTFLKFSALIFISILLFGCETNNVNPTEENSEELELANASFTTRLDESLTATTNSLCLLTDNLAPLTEDDVNSILYMREEEKLAHDVYVFFYEKYKKIPFKNISKSELAHQKAIAWLIDRYNIKTPAKTNFGEFTIEELQNLYTKLTTEAVDVVSAFKVGAYIEEHDIMDLKNHLLKTKNPFVTRIYSNLLRASQFHLKAFVANLKFNGVTYQPQILSVEEYEAIINK
;
A
#
# COMPACT_ATOMS: atom_id res chain seq x y z
N MET A 1 6.56 53.03 -21.26
CA MET A 1 7.64 54.04 -21.12
C MET A 1 7.89 54.25 -19.63
N LYS A 2 9.04 53.75 -19.11
CA LYS A 2 9.63 54.00 -17.75
C LYS A 2 8.77 53.49 -16.56
N THR A 3 9.26 52.78 -15.54
CA THR A 3 10.59 52.69 -14.91
C THR A 3 10.77 51.34 -14.20
N PHE A 4 12.00 50.83 -14.22
CA PHE A 4 12.53 49.78 -13.36
C PHE A 4 12.70 50.28 -11.92
N LEU A 5 12.43 49.42 -10.93
CA LEU A 5 12.99 49.59 -9.59
C LEU A 5 13.68 48.27 -9.18
N LYS A 6 15.01 48.31 -9.23
CA LYS A 6 15.91 47.31 -8.65
C LYS A 6 16.06 47.64 -7.17
N PHE A 7 15.91 46.66 -6.27
CA PHE A 7 16.50 46.75 -4.94
C PHE A 7 17.47 45.59 -4.75
N SER A 8 18.70 45.99 -4.44
CA SER A 8 19.85 45.13 -4.19
C SER A 8 19.84 44.64 -2.74
N ALA A 9 20.58 43.55 -2.53
CA ALA A 9 20.67 42.77 -1.31
C ALA A 9 21.26 43.55 -0.11
N LEU A 10 20.81 43.18 1.09
CA LEU A 10 21.64 43.25 2.29
C LEU A 10 21.55 41.93 3.06
N ILE A 11 22.70 41.30 3.20
CA ILE A 11 22.99 40.15 4.04
C ILE A 11 23.02 40.62 5.49
N PHE A 12 22.29 39.96 6.39
CA PHE A 12 22.60 39.95 7.82
C PHE A 12 22.58 38.51 8.31
N ILE A 13 23.79 37.98 8.50
CA ILE A 13 24.07 36.76 9.26
C ILE A 13 23.95 37.14 10.75
N SER A 14 23.09 36.44 11.47
CA SER A 14 23.07 36.46 12.95
C SER A 14 22.76 35.05 13.43
N ILE A 15 23.83 34.29 13.68
CA ILE A 15 23.82 33.06 14.46
C ILE A 15 23.73 33.47 15.93
N LEU A 16 22.68 33.07 16.65
CA LEU A 16 22.73 32.90 18.10
C LEU A 16 21.80 31.75 18.52
N LEU A 17 22.37 30.89 19.35
CA LEU A 17 21.86 29.63 19.91
C LEU A 17 21.01 29.87 21.18
N PHE A 18 20.39 28.76 21.61
CA PHE A 18 19.69 28.49 22.88
C PHE A 18 18.23 28.92 22.95
N GLY A 19 17.29 28.12 23.47
CA GLY A 19 17.38 26.80 24.11
C GLY A 19 15.96 26.30 24.40
N CYS A 20 15.79 24.98 24.54
CA CYS A 20 14.53 24.36 24.93
C CYS A 20 14.17 24.75 26.38
N GLU A 21 12.96 25.27 26.55
CA GLU A 21 12.27 25.45 27.82
C GLU A 21 11.76 24.10 28.34
N THR A 22 12.10 23.77 29.59
CA THR A 22 11.26 22.92 30.45
C THR A 22 11.27 23.49 31.86
N ASN A 23 10.12 24.02 32.28
CA ASN A 23 9.84 24.34 33.67
C ASN A 23 9.62 23.04 34.46
N ASN A 24 10.32 22.83 35.58
CA ASN A 24 9.68 22.78 36.89
C ASN A 24 10.62 22.42 38.06
N VAL A 25 10.43 23.21 39.13
CA VAL A 25 10.46 22.88 40.57
C VAL A 25 11.78 22.40 41.18
N ASN A 26 12.36 23.32 41.94
CA ASN A 26 13.34 23.07 43.00
C ASN A 26 12.69 22.34 44.18
N PRO A 27 13.39 21.36 44.80
CA PRO A 27 13.38 21.26 46.24
C PRO A 27 14.80 21.25 46.82
N THR A 28 14.97 22.14 47.80
CA THR A 28 15.87 22.14 48.97
C THR A 28 16.95 21.07 49.11
N GLU A 29 18.14 21.58 49.45
CA GLU A 29 19.32 20.89 49.98
C GLU A 29 19.01 19.88 51.09
N GLU A 30 19.53 18.66 50.98
CA GLU A 30 20.31 17.98 52.04
C GLU A 30 20.98 16.69 51.54
N ASN A 31 22.26 16.57 51.87
CA ASN A 31 23.13 15.38 51.90
C ASN A 31 23.71 14.82 50.57
N SER A 32 24.97 15.19 50.30
CA SER A 32 25.66 15.08 49.01
C SER A 32 26.91 14.18 49.03
N GLU A 33 26.79 12.92 49.44
CA GLU A 33 27.93 11.98 49.32
C GLU A 33 27.56 10.54 48.90
N GLU A 34 26.27 10.15 48.93
CA GLU A 34 25.85 8.80 48.50
C GLU A 34 25.25 8.77 47.07
N LEU A 35 25.04 9.92 46.44
CA LEU A 35 24.38 10.05 45.12
C LEU A 35 25.36 9.94 43.93
N GLU A 36 26.67 10.12 44.15
CA GLU A 36 27.64 10.21 43.05
C GLU A 36 28.10 8.82 42.54
N LEU A 37 28.12 7.81 43.40
CA LEU A 37 28.43 6.41 43.04
C LEU A 37 27.27 5.69 42.34
N ALA A 38 26.03 6.02 42.68
CA ALA A 38 24.84 5.47 42.02
C ALA A 38 24.65 6.07 40.61
N ASN A 39 24.96 7.36 40.43
CA ASN A 39 24.82 8.04 39.15
C ASN A 39 25.87 7.61 38.12
N ALA A 40 27.12 7.32 38.53
CA ALA A 40 28.14 6.79 37.62
C ALA A 40 27.82 5.36 37.13
N SER A 41 27.15 4.54 37.96
CA SER A 41 26.66 3.21 37.57
C SER A 41 25.36 3.26 36.75
N PHE A 42 24.62 4.37 36.79
CA PHE A 42 23.36 4.55 36.07
C PHE A 42 23.57 5.16 34.68
N THR A 43 24.50 6.11 34.56
CA THR A 43 24.89 6.71 33.27
C THR A 43 25.61 5.69 32.37
N THR A 44 26.44 4.82 32.93
CA THR A 44 27.09 3.72 32.18
C THR A 44 26.11 2.66 31.66
N ARG A 45 24.94 2.48 32.29
CA ARG A 45 23.91 1.51 31.85
C ARG A 45 22.92 2.06 30.83
N LEU A 46 22.74 3.38 30.76
CA LEU A 46 21.86 4.01 29.78
C LEU A 46 22.49 4.10 28.39
N ASP A 47 23.82 4.27 28.29
CA ASP A 47 24.51 4.35 27.00
C ASP A 47 24.61 2.99 26.29
N GLU A 48 24.86 1.89 27.01
CA GLU A 48 24.79 0.53 26.44
C GLU A 48 23.37 0.13 26.04
N SER A 49 22.36 0.54 26.83
CA SER A 49 20.96 0.26 26.52
C SER A 49 20.46 1.05 25.32
N LEU A 50 20.83 2.33 25.17
CA LEU A 50 20.36 3.15 24.05
C LEU A 50 21.08 2.78 22.75
N THR A 51 22.39 2.48 22.79
CA THR A 51 23.13 2.03 21.60
C THR A 51 22.76 0.61 21.15
N ALA A 52 22.46 -0.30 22.09
CA ALA A 52 21.91 -1.61 21.75
C ALA A 52 20.49 -1.50 21.15
N THR A 53 19.67 -0.58 21.63
CA THR A 53 18.30 -0.40 21.13
C THR A 53 18.27 0.31 19.77
N THR A 54 19.16 1.28 19.51
CA THR A 54 19.29 1.92 18.19
C THR A 54 19.91 1.00 17.15
N ASN A 55 20.91 0.19 17.52
CA ASN A 55 21.45 -0.85 16.63
C ASN A 55 20.42 -1.96 16.38
N SER A 56 19.62 -2.33 17.37
CA SER A 56 18.59 -3.35 17.21
C SER A 56 17.37 -2.85 16.41
N LEU A 57 17.09 -1.55 16.36
CA LEU A 57 16.05 -0.97 15.48
C LEU A 57 16.56 -0.79 14.04
N CYS A 58 17.86 -0.49 13.87
CA CYS A 58 18.49 -0.35 12.55
C CYS A 58 18.82 -1.69 11.88
N LEU A 59 19.05 -2.76 12.64
CA LEU A 59 19.33 -4.11 12.12
C LEU A 59 18.08 -4.89 11.68
N LEU A 60 16.89 -4.49 12.16
CA LEU A 60 15.63 -5.13 11.75
C LEU A 60 15.13 -4.65 10.39
N THR A 61 15.63 -3.51 9.89
CA THR A 61 15.27 -3.03 8.56
C THR A 61 16.12 -3.67 7.47
N ASP A 62 17.38 -4.05 7.72
CA ASP A 62 18.32 -4.42 6.65
C ASP A 62 18.46 -5.90 6.32
N ASN A 63 17.85 -6.80 7.10
CA ASN A 63 17.84 -8.21 6.72
C ASN A 63 16.53 -8.59 6.02
N LEU A 64 16.42 -8.19 4.75
CA LEU A 64 15.34 -8.66 3.90
C LEU A 64 15.47 -10.17 3.68
N ALA A 65 14.41 -10.91 4.00
CA ALA A 65 14.31 -12.30 3.56
C ALA A 65 14.49 -12.34 2.03
N PRO A 66 15.32 -13.24 1.48
CA PRO A 66 15.53 -13.30 0.04
C PRO A 66 14.21 -13.60 -0.69
N LEU A 67 14.08 -13.07 -1.89
CA LEU A 67 13.00 -13.43 -2.80
C LEU A 67 13.40 -14.67 -3.62
N THR A 68 12.43 -15.53 -3.86
CA THR A 68 12.50 -16.55 -4.90
C THR A 68 12.17 -15.94 -6.26
N GLU A 69 12.44 -16.67 -7.35
CA GLU A 69 11.99 -16.25 -8.69
C GLU A 69 10.46 -16.15 -8.78
N ASP A 70 9.74 -17.07 -8.15
CA ASP A 70 8.27 -17.03 -8.04
C ASP A 70 7.78 -15.76 -7.33
N ASP A 71 8.49 -15.31 -6.28
CA ASP A 71 8.15 -14.06 -5.60
C ASP A 71 8.32 -12.87 -6.55
N VAL A 72 9.46 -12.76 -7.24
CA VAL A 72 9.72 -11.67 -8.19
C VAL A 72 8.68 -11.64 -9.32
N ASN A 73 8.38 -12.80 -9.91
CA ASN A 73 7.41 -12.92 -10.98
C ASN A 73 6.00 -12.54 -10.49
N SER A 74 5.60 -12.98 -9.30
CA SER A 74 4.31 -12.59 -8.72
C SER A 74 4.23 -11.09 -8.44
N ILE A 75 5.30 -10.47 -7.92
CA ILE A 75 5.31 -9.03 -7.62
C ILE A 75 5.13 -8.21 -8.89
N LEU A 76 5.79 -8.62 -9.98
CA LEU A 76 5.67 -7.96 -11.28
C LEU A 76 4.27 -8.16 -11.89
N TYR A 77 3.69 -9.35 -11.73
CA TYR A 77 2.33 -9.63 -12.19
C TYR A 77 1.28 -8.83 -11.42
N MET A 78 1.29 -8.92 -10.08
CA MET A 78 0.37 -8.17 -9.22
C MET A 78 0.49 -6.65 -9.42
N ARG A 79 1.68 -6.14 -9.79
CA ARG A 79 1.84 -4.72 -10.11
C ARG A 79 0.94 -4.28 -11.27
N GLU A 80 0.82 -5.10 -12.31
CA GLU A 80 -0.02 -4.80 -13.47
C GLU A 80 -1.48 -5.21 -13.26
N GLU A 81 -1.76 -6.26 -12.49
CA GLU A 81 -3.13 -6.69 -12.17
C GLU A 81 -3.87 -5.62 -11.33
N GLU A 82 -3.23 -5.10 -10.29
CA GLU A 82 -3.78 -4.00 -9.47
C GLU A 82 -3.95 -2.70 -10.27
N LYS A 83 -3.11 -2.51 -11.30
CA LYS A 83 -3.28 -1.42 -12.27
C LYS A 83 -4.47 -1.67 -13.19
N LEU A 84 -4.70 -2.91 -13.62
CA LEU A 84 -5.86 -3.27 -14.43
C LEU A 84 -7.15 -3.00 -13.67
N ALA A 85 -7.25 -3.46 -12.42
CA ALA A 85 -8.40 -3.19 -11.57
C ALA A 85 -8.65 -1.68 -11.44
N HIS A 86 -7.60 -0.91 -11.08
CA HIS A 86 -7.67 0.55 -11.00
C HIS A 86 -8.18 1.18 -12.30
N ASP A 87 -7.57 0.86 -13.44
CA ASP A 87 -7.85 1.51 -14.71
C ASP A 87 -9.26 1.17 -15.20
N VAL A 88 -9.71 -0.08 -15.06
CA VAL A 88 -11.09 -0.49 -15.38
C VAL A 88 -12.10 0.25 -14.50
N TYR A 89 -11.83 0.40 -13.21
CA TYR A 89 -12.75 1.08 -12.29
C TYR A 89 -12.79 2.59 -12.53
N VAL A 90 -11.67 3.22 -12.85
CA VAL A 90 -11.66 4.63 -13.29
C VAL A 90 -12.46 4.80 -14.58
N PHE A 91 -12.26 3.91 -15.56
CA PHE A 91 -13.02 3.93 -16.81
C PHE A 91 -14.54 3.85 -16.57
N PHE A 92 -15.00 2.91 -15.73
CA PHE A 92 -16.42 2.80 -15.42
C PHE A 92 -16.97 3.90 -14.51
N TYR A 93 -16.14 4.46 -13.64
CA TYR A 93 -16.56 5.64 -12.88
C TYR A 93 -16.81 6.82 -13.82
N GLU A 94 -15.95 7.04 -14.83
CA GLU A 94 -16.17 8.08 -15.82
C GLU A 94 -17.44 7.86 -16.64
N LYS A 95 -17.76 6.62 -17.01
CA LYS A 95 -18.95 6.29 -17.80
C LYS A 95 -20.26 6.34 -17.00
N TYR A 96 -20.28 5.78 -15.80
CA TYR A 96 -21.53 5.53 -15.04
C TYR A 96 -21.68 6.33 -13.75
N LYS A 97 -20.62 7.00 -13.29
CA LYS A 97 -20.59 7.85 -12.08
C LYS A 97 -21.09 7.14 -10.82
N LYS A 98 -20.89 5.82 -10.71
CA LYS A 98 -21.29 5.04 -9.53
C LYS A 98 -20.19 5.03 -8.46
N ILE A 99 -20.60 5.23 -7.20
CA ILE A 99 -19.72 5.36 -6.05
C ILE A 99 -18.78 4.16 -5.84
N PRO A 100 -19.20 2.88 -6.03
CA PRO A 100 -18.31 1.73 -5.86
C PRO A 100 -17.04 1.85 -6.70
N PHE A 101 -17.17 2.16 -8.00
CA PHE A 101 -16.02 2.34 -8.89
C PHE A 101 -15.08 3.46 -8.42
N LYS A 102 -15.62 4.58 -7.92
CA LYS A 102 -14.82 5.69 -7.37
C LYS A 102 -14.03 5.30 -6.13
N ASN A 103 -14.65 4.54 -5.23
CA ASN A 103 -14.05 4.22 -3.95
C ASN A 103 -13.05 3.07 -4.09
N ILE A 104 -13.41 2.05 -4.86
CA ILE A 104 -12.58 0.86 -5.06
C ILE A 104 -11.34 1.20 -5.89
N SER A 105 -11.44 2.01 -6.95
CA SER A 105 -10.25 2.49 -7.68
C SER A 105 -9.22 3.19 -6.78
N LYS A 106 -9.64 3.91 -5.73
CA LYS A 106 -8.70 4.49 -4.75
C LYS A 106 -8.01 3.43 -3.90
N SER A 107 -8.71 2.34 -3.58
CA SER A 107 -8.15 1.16 -2.91
C SER A 107 -7.10 0.49 -3.79
N GLU A 108 -7.39 0.30 -5.08
CA GLU A 108 -6.42 -0.28 -6.03
C GLU A 108 -5.17 0.58 -6.21
N LEU A 109 -5.30 1.90 -6.13
CA LEU A 109 -4.13 2.78 -6.11
C LEU A 109 -3.28 2.57 -4.84
N ALA A 110 -3.90 2.24 -3.71
CA ALA A 110 -3.18 1.90 -2.48
C ALA A 110 -2.51 0.52 -2.58
N HIS A 111 -3.17 -0.47 -3.21
CA HIS A 111 -2.57 -1.77 -3.49
C HIS A 111 -1.34 -1.64 -4.39
N GLN A 112 -1.46 -0.89 -5.49
CA GLN A 112 -0.34 -0.57 -6.37
C GLN A 112 0.86 0.04 -5.62
N LYS A 113 0.61 0.91 -4.63
CA LYS A 113 1.67 1.49 -3.79
C LYS A 113 2.30 0.46 -2.87
N ALA A 114 1.51 -0.47 -2.31
CA ALA A 114 2.04 -1.56 -1.50
C ALA A 114 2.95 -2.49 -2.33
N ILE A 115 2.56 -2.80 -3.57
CA ILE A 115 3.41 -3.57 -4.50
C ILE A 115 4.66 -2.77 -4.90
N ALA A 116 4.53 -1.47 -5.20
CA ALA A 116 5.68 -0.61 -5.51
C ALA A 116 6.69 -0.58 -4.36
N TRP A 117 6.23 -0.61 -3.10
CA TRP A 117 7.12 -0.71 -1.95
C TRP A 117 7.97 -1.99 -1.98
N LEU A 118 7.42 -3.15 -2.39
CA LEU A 118 8.20 -4.38 -2.58
C LEU A 118 9.21 -4.22 -3.71
N ILE A 119 8.79 -3.65 -4.84
CA ILE A 119 9.65 -3.41 -6.01
C ILE A 119 10.87 -2.57 -5.62
N ASP A 120 10.63 -1.44 -4.94
CA ASP A 120 11.69 -0.53 -4.50
C ASP A 120 12.58 -1.18 -3.44
N ARG A 121 11.99 -1.86 -2.45
CA ARG A 121 12.74 -2.45 -1.33
C ARG A 121 13.68 -3.57 -1.79
N TYR A 122 13.27 -4.34 -2.80
CA TYR A 122 14.07 -5.43 -3.38
C TYR A 122 14.83 -5.04 -4.66
N ASN A 123 14.80 -3.77 -5.06
CA ASN A 123 15.43 -3.27 -6.29
C ASN A 123 15.03 -4.08 -7.55
N ILE A 124 13.76 -4.47 -7.65
CA ILE A 124 13.22 -5.20 -8.80
C ILE A 124 13.08 -4.24 -9.98
N LYS A 125 13.59 -4.63 -11.15
CA LYS A 125 13.36 -3.86 -12.38
C LYS A 125 11.96 -4.16 -12.90
N THR A 126 11.14 -3.13 -13.10
CA THR A 126 9.78 -3.27 -13.64
C THR A 126 9.71 -2.82 -15.10
N PRO A 127 9.15 -3.65 -16.01
CA PRO A 127 8.82 -3.24 -17.37
C PRO A 127 7.40 -2.66 -17.47
N ALA A 128 6.69 -2.48 -16.35
CA ALA A 128 5.29 -2.08 -16.35
C ALA A 128 5.10 -0.67 -16.92
N LYS A 129 4.13 -0.53 -17.81
CA LYS A 129 3.74 0.78 -18.38
C LYS A 129 2.99 1.60 -17.34
N THR A 130 3.17 2.92 -17.40
CA THR A 130 2.50 3.87 -16.50
C THR A 130 1.27 4.54 -17.12
N ASN A 131 1.13 4.47 -18.45
CA ASN A 131 -0.01 5.02 -19.16
C ASN A 131 -1.30 4.26 -18.82
N PHE A 132 -2.41 4.99 -18.76
CA PHE A 132 -3.73 4.44 -18.48
C PHE A 132 -4.15 3.43 -19.55
N GLY A 133 -4.62 2.25 -19.12
CA GLY A 133 -5.09 1.20 -20.03
C GLY A 133 -4.01 0.48 -20.83
N GLU A 134 -2.73 0.79 -20.59
CA GLU A 134 -1.60 0.11 -21.20
C GLU A 134 -0.91 -0.84 -20.22
N PHE A 135 -0.63 -2.05 -20.70
CA PHE A 135 -0.02 -3.15 -19.95
C PHE A 135 1.15 -3.75 -20.75
N THR A 136 2.17 -4.25 -20.07
CA THR A 136 3.27 -5.00 -20.69
C THR A 136 2.95 -6.49 -20.71
N ILE A 137 2.19 -6.98 -19.73
CA ILE A 137 1.70 -8.36 -19.72
C ILE A 137 0.54 -8.46 -20.72
N GLU A 138 0.74 -9.21 -21.81
CA GLU A 138 -0.21 -9.32 -22.92
C GLU A 138 -1.59 -9.83 -22.47
N GLU A 139 -1.59 -10.80 -21.55
CA GLU A 139 -2.82 -11.32 -20.94
C GLU A 139 -3.65 -10.20 -20.28
N LEU A 140 -3.02 -9.34 -19.48
CA LEU A 140 -3.68 -8.23 -18.81
C LEU A 140 -4.10 -7.14 -19.80
N GLN A 141 -3.32 -6.90 -20.86
CA GLN A 141 -3.73 -5.97 -21.92
C GLN A 141 -5.01 -6.45 -22.63
N ASN A 142 -5.08 -7.75 -22.94
CA ASN A 142 -6.24 -8.37 -23.55
C ASN A 142 -7.44 -8.36 -22.61
N LEU A 143 -7.22 -8.64 -21.32
CA LEU A 143 -8.24 -8.62 -20.31
C LEU A 143 -8.83 -7.20 -20.14
N TYR A 144 -7.99 -6.17 -20.00
CA TYR A 144 -8.45 -4.78 -19.93
C TYR A 144 -9.33 -4.40 -21.13
N THR A 145 -8.86 -4.75 -22.35
CA THR A 145 -9.57 -4.45 -23.60
C THR A 145 -10.94 -5.16 -23.63
N LYS A 146 -10.97 -6.44 -23.28
CA LYS A 146 -12.20 -7.22 -23.21
C LYS A 146 -13.19 -6.61 -22.21
N LEU A 147 -12.76 -6.40 -20.97
CA LEU A 147 -13.61 -5.97 -19.86
C LEU A 147 -14.19 -4.57 -20.07
N THR A 148 -13.43 -3.64 -20.64
CA THR A 148 -13.89 -2.27 -20.92
C THR A 148 -14.82 -2.17 -22.14
N THR A 149 -14.82 -3.18 -23.02
CA THR A 149 -15.64 -3.20 -24.24
C THR A 149 -16.92 -4.01 -24.09
N GLU A 150 -16.93 -5.10 -23.30
CA GLU A 150 -18.10 -5.96 -23.14
C GLU A 150 -19.21 -5.37 -22.27
N ALA A 151 -18.88 -4.43 -21.38
CA ALA A 151 -19.84 -3.79 -20.49
C ALA A 151 -20.66 -2.69 -21.19
N VAL A 152 -21.87 -3.05 -21.61
CA VAL A 152 -22.82 -2.18 -22.31
C VAL A 152 -23.64 -1.28 -21.39
N ASP A 153 -23.75 -1.63 -20.11
CA ASP A 153 -24.52 -0.90 -19.10
C ASP A 153 -23.85 -0.96 -17.72
N VAL A 154 -24.46 -0.32 -16.73
CA VAL A 154 -23.91 -0.29 -15.37
C VAL A 154 -23.96 -1.65 -14.66
N VAL A 155 -24.92 -2.50 -15.01
CA VAL A 155 -25.07 -3.84 -14.42
C VAL A 155 -23.93 -4.75 -14.90
N SER A 156 -23.69 -4.78 -16.21
CA SER A 156 -22.54 -5.48 -16.80
C SER A 156 -21.21 -4.93 -16.29
N ALA A 157 -21.09 -3.61 -16.07
CA ALA A 157 -19.90 -3.04 -15.43
C ALA A 157 -19.69 -3.54 -13.99
N PHE A 158 -20.75 -3.68 -13.20
CA PHE A 158 -20.63 -4.27 -11.85
C PHE A 158 -20.29 -5.76 -11.90
N LYS A 159 -20.73 -6.51 -12.93
CA LYS A 159 -20.30 -7.90 -13.15
C LYS A 159 -18.82 -7.97 -13.49
N VAL A 160 -18.33 -7.06 -14.34
CA VAL A 160 -16.89 -6.93 -14.62
C VAL A 160 -16.11 -6.62 -13.34
N GLY A 161 -16.64 -5.73 -12.49
CA GLY A 161 -16.10 -5.45 -11.17
C GLY A 161 -15.93 -6.72 -10.35
N ALA A 162 -17.01 -7.48 -10.16
CA ALA A 162 -16.96 -8.75 -9.43
C ALA A 162 -16.00 -9.78 -10.05
N TYR A 163 -15.96 -9.89 -11.38
CA TYR A 163 -15.06 -10.80 -12.10
C TYR A 163 -13.58 -10.49 -11.83
N ILE A 164 -13.20 -9.20 -11.89
CA ILE A 164 -11.81 -8.78 -11.59
C ILE A 164 -11.44 -9.17 -10.16
N GLU A 165 -12.33 -8.95 -9.20
CA GLU A 165 -12.02 -9.28 -7.79
C GLU A 165 -11.92 -10.80 -7.57
N GLU A 166 -12.69 -11.62 -8.29
CA GLU A 166 -12.49 -13.08 -8.25
C GLU A 166 -11.14 -13.50 -8.83
N HIS A 167 -10.72 -12.85 -9.92
CA HIS A 167 -9.44 -13.09 -10.56
C HIS A 167 -8.27 -12.78 -9.60
N ASP A 168 -8.30 -11.58 -9.03
CA ASP A 168 -7.30 -11.10 -8.07
C ASP A 168 -7.24 -11.98 -6.80
N ILE A 169 -8.40 -12.39 -6.26
CA ILE A 169 -8.47 -13.34 -5.13
C ILE A 169 -7.80 -14.67 -5.47
N MET A 170 -8.04 -15.22 -6.67
CA MET A 170 -7.48 -16.49 -7.08
C MET A 170 -5.94 -16.40 -7.22
N ASP A 171 -5.44 -15.36 -7.88
CA ASP A 171 -4.01 -15.16 -8.09
C ASP A 171 -3.28 -14.89 -6.78
N LEU A 172 -3.80 -14.02 -5.91
CA LEU A 172 -3.24 -13.78 -4.59
C LEU A 172 -3.17 -15.05 -3.73
N LYS A 173 -4.22 -15.88 -3.75
CA LYS A 173 -4.19 -17.19 -3.05
C LYS A 173 -3.09 -18.09 -3.60
N ASN A 174 -2.98 -18.19 -4.92
CA ASN A 174 -1.96 -19.01 -5.57
C ASN A 174 -0.54 -18.54 -5.24
N HIS A 175 -0.32 -17.22 -5.18
CA HIS A 175 0.97 -16.66 -4.81
C HIS A 175 1.28 -16.86 -3.32
N LEU A 176 0.29 -16.73 -2.44
CA LEU A 176 0.42 -16.97 -1.01
C LEU A 176 0.81 -18.42 -0.66
N LEU A 177 0.47 -19.40 -1.50
CA LEU A 177 0.89 -20.79 -1.33
C LEU A 177 2.38 -21.03 -1.64
N LYS A 178 2.99 -20.16 -2.45
CA LYS A 178 4.36 -20.32 -2.94
C LYS A 178 5.36 -19.51 -2.13
N THR A 179 4.96 -18.31 -1.70
CA THR A 179 5.86 -17.40 -0.99
C THR A 179 6.13 -17.85 0.45
N LYS A 180 7.38 -17.71 0.88
CA LYS A 180 7.78 -17.77 2.30
C LYS A 180 8.30 -16.43 2.80
N ASN A 181 8.28 -15.41 1.95
CA ASN A 181 8.81 -14.11 2.27
C ASN A 181 7.80 -13.34 3.14
N PRO A 182 8.12 -13.00 4.40
CA PRO A 182 7.15 -12.41 5.31
C PRO A 182 6.61 -11.05 4.85
N PHE A 183 7.37 -10.31 4.04
CA PHE A 183 6.93 -9.03 3.48
C PHE A 183 5.91 -9.23 2.37
N VAL A 184 6.19 -10.17 1.45
CA VAL A 184 5.27 -10.55 0.36
C VAL A 184 3.98 -11.13 0.96
N THR A 185 4.09 -12.10 1.88
CA THR A 185 2.94 -12.68 2.57
C THR A 185 2.06 -11.62 3.22
N ARG A 186 2.65 -10.64 3.91
CA ARG A 186 1.90 -9.57 4.59
C ARG A 186 1.14 -8.70 3.60
N ILE A 187 1.77 -8.30 2.50
CA ILE A 187 1.14 -7.44 1.49
C ILE A 187 0.03 -8.21 0.77
N TYR A 188 0.31 -9.41 0.25
CA TYR A 188 -0.69 -10.21 -0.46
C TYR A 188 -1.87 -10.61 0.43
N SER A 189 -1.64 -10.89 1.72
CA SER A 189 -2.75 -11.18 2.65
C SER A 189 -3.65 -9.95 2.89
N ASN A 190 -3.11 -8.74 2.78
CA ASN A 190 -3.90 -7.51 2.93
C ASN A 190 -4.67 -7.19 1.65
N LEU A 191 -4.04 -7.34 0.48
CA LEU A 191 -4.70 -7.23 -0.82
C LEU A 191 -5.85 -8.24 -0.89
N LEU A 192 -5.60 -9.52 -0.62
CA LEU A 192 -6.61 -10.59 -0.66
C LEU A 192 -7.84 -10.26 0.20
N ARG A 193 -7.62 -9.70 1.39
CA ARG A 193 -8.70 -9.28 2.27
C ARG A 193 -9.48 -8.11 1.66
N ALA A 194 -8.81 -7.14 1.06
CA ALA A 194 -9.45 -6.00 0.41
C ALA A 194 -10.26 -6.44 -0.82
N SER A 195 -9.72 -7.29 -1.68
CA SER A 195 -10.39 -7.82 -2.87
C SER A 195 -11.66 -8.60 -2.50
N GLN A 196 -11.64 -9.35 -1.39
CA GLN A 196 -12.86 -9.96 -0.83
C GLN A 196 -13.94 -8.94 -0.44
N PHE A 197 -13.55 -7.77 0.09
CA PHE A 197 -14.50 -6.69 0.39
C PHE A 197 -14.99 -5.96 -0.87
N HIS A 198 -14.13 -5.82 -1.87
CA HIS A 198 -14.53 -5.24 -3.16
C HIS A 198 -15.52 -6.16 -3.89
N LEU A 199 -15.27 -7.47 -3.92
CA LEU A 199 -16.20 -8.47 -4.44
C LEU A 199 -17.58 -8.34 -3.78
N LYS A 200 -17.62 -8.26 -2.44
CA LYS A 200 -18.86 -8.01 -1.70
C LYS A 200 -19.54 -6.72 -2.11
N ALA A 201 -18.78 -5.64 -2.30
CA ALA A 201 -19.32 -4.36 -2.70
C ALA A 201 -19.96 -4.43 -4.10
N PHE A 202 -19.31 -5.06 -5.08
CA PHE A 202 -19.87 -5.24 -6.41
C PHE A 202 -21.10 -6.16 -6.40
N VAL A 203 -21.05 -7.29 -5.70
CA VAL A 203 -22.18 -8.21 -5.54
C VAL A 203 -23.37 -7.54 -4.85
N ALA A 204 -23.15 -6.73 -3.82
CA ALA A 204 -24.21 -5.96 -3.16
C ALA A 204 -24.87 -4.96 -4.12
N ASN A 205 -24.09 -4.31 -4.99
CA ASN A 205 -24.61 -3.40 -6.00
C ASN A 205 -25.38 -4.14 -7.10
N LEU A 206 -24.93 -5.33 -7.52
CA LEU A 206 -25.68 -6.20 -8.43
C LEU A 206 -27.03 -6.59 -7.80
N LYS A 207 -27.03 -7.02 -6.54
CA LYS A 207 -28.25 -7.37 -5.79
C LYS A 207 -29.21 -6.18 -5.69
N PHE A 208 -28.70 -4.98 -5.43
CA PHE A 208 -29.51 -3.75 -5.43
C PHE A 208 -30.18 -3.47 -6.78
N ASN A 209 -29.54 -3.86 -7.88
CA ASN A 209 -30.11 -3.77 -9.23
C ASN A 209 -30.94 -5.03 -9.62
N GLY A 210 -31.32 -5.86 -8.64
CA GLY A 210 -32.13 -7.06 -8.88
C GLY A 210 -31.39 -8.21 -9.55
N VAL A 211 -30.05 -8.19 -9.55
CA VAL A 211 -29.21 -9.21 -10.19
C VAL A 211 -28.48 -10.03 -9.14
N THR A 212 -28.68 -11.35 -9.18
CA THR A 212 -27.86 -12.30 -8.43
C THR A 212 -26.59 -12.61 -9.25
N TYR A 213 -25.43 -12.31 -8.69
CA TYR A 213 -24.15 -12.68 -9.28
C TYR A 213 -23.90 -14.18 -9.12
N GLN A 214 -23.22 -14.79 -10.09
CA GLN A 214 -22.74 -16.17 -10.02
C GLN A 214 -21.22 -16.10 -10.25
N PRO A 215 -20.40 -16.75 -9.40
CA PRO A 215 -18.95 -16.72 -9.55
C PRO A 215 -18.54 -17.34 -10.88
N GLN A 216 -17.51 -16.77 -11.49
CA GLN A 216 -16.97 -17.25 -12.77
C GLN A 216 -15.59 -17.89 -12.65
N ILE A 217 -14.86 -17.58 -11.56
CA ILE A 217 -13.50 -18.08 -11.32
C ILE A 217 -13.45 -18.84 -10.00
N LEU A 218 -14.02 -18.27 -8.94
CA LEU A 218 -14.08 -18.94 -7.64
C LEU A 218 -15.06 -20.12 -7.69
N SER A 219 -14.81 -21.13 -6.87
CA SER A 219 -15.84 -22.16 -6.64
C SER A 219 -17.05 -21.53 -5.97
N VAL A 220 -18.23 -22.14 -6.15
CA VAL A 220 -19.46 -21.66 -5.49
C VAL A 220 -19.29 -21.65 -3.97
N GLU A 221 -18.66 -22.68 -3.40
CA GLU A 221 -18.42 -22.79 -1.97
C GLU A 221 -17.52 -21.66 -1.45
N GLU A 222 -16.44 -21.36 -2.17
CA GLU A 222 -15.52 -20.28 -1.80
C GLU A 222 -16.19 -18.91 -1.92
N TYR A 223 -16.87 -18.66 -3.04
CA TYR A 223 -17.64 -17.44 -3.24
C TYR A 223 -18.65 -17.23 -2.11
N GLU A 224 -19.46 -18.24 -1.78
CA GLU A 224 -20.44 -18.17 -0.69
C GLU A 224 -19.78 -17.95 0.67
N ALA A 225 -18.63 -18.58 0.93
CA ALA A 225 -17.87 -18.34 2.15
C ALA A 225 -17.38 -16.90 2.27
N ILE A 226 -17.03 -16.26 1.15
CA ILE A 226 -16.68 -14.83 1.12
C ILE A 226 -17.94 -14.01 1.37
N ILE A 227 -18.99 -14.16 0.55
CA ILE A 227 -20.18 -13.29 0.57
C ILE A 227 -20.93 -13.34 1.91
N ASN A 228 -20.95 -14.49 2.59
CA ASN A 228 -21.71 -14.67 3.84
C ASN A 228 -20.92 -14.37 5.13
N LYS A 229 -19.66 -13.95 5.01
CA LYS A 229 -18.82 -13.55 6.15
C LYS A 229 -19.01 -12.10 6.55
#